data_AF-A0A4Q3YR14-F1
#
_entry.id   AF-A0A4Q3YR14-F1
#
_cell.length_a   1.000
_cell.length_b   1.000
_cell.length_c   1.000
_cell.angle_alpha   90.00
_cell.angle_beta   90.00
_cell.angle_gamma   90.00
#
_symmetry.space_group_name_H-M   'P 1'
#
loop_
_entity.id
_entity.type
_entity.pdbx_description
1 polymer ?
#
loop_
_entity_poly.entity_id
_entity_poly.type
_entity_poly.pdbx_seq_one_letter_code
_entity_poly.pdbx_strand_id
1 'polypeptide(L)'
;MSEPQLSVRSSKARDLAHALSRRTGQPINRLVELALERYDQELRADNIRYPMDAVWDLAAEDLRNIAPGTTSNHDDFYDENGLPI
;
A
#
# COMPACT_ATOMS: atom_id res chain seq x y z
N MET A 1 -25.52 -26.64 -5.93
CA MET A 1 -25.97 -25.49 -6.73
C MET A 1 -24.76 -24.94 -7.45
N SER A 2 -24.86 -24.60 -8.74
CA SER A 2 -23.73 -24.01 -9.47
C SER A 2 -23.40 -22.63 -8.92
N GLU A 3 -22.12 -22.31 -8.81
CA GLU A 3 -21.65 -21.01 -8.33
C GLU A 3 -22.10 -19.89 -9.29
N PRO A 4 -22.52 -18.72 -8.78
CA PRO A 4 -22.93 -17.60 -9.62
C PRO A 4 -21.78 -17.12 -10.51
N GLN A 5 -22.03 -16.98 -11.81
CA GLN A 5 -21.03 -16.55 -12.79
C GLN A 5 -21.06 -15.03 -13.00
N LEU A 6 -19.86 -14.45 -13.24
CA LEU A 6 -19.72 -13.04 -13.60
C LEU A 6 -20.11 -12.82 -15.08
N SER A 7 -21.10 -11.95 -15.32
CA SER A 7 -21.53 -11.55 -16.67
C SER A 7 -21.13 -10.09 -16.94
N VAL A 8 -20.40 -9.85 -18.03
CA VAL A 8 -19.92 -8.51 -18.39
C VAL A 8 -20.51 -8.08 -19.74
N ARG A 9 -21.29 -6.99 -19.74
CA ARG A 9 -21.88 -6.39 -20.95
C ARG A 9 -21.00 -5.25 -21.51
N SER A 10 -19.74 -5.55 -21.77
CA SER A 10 -18.78 -4.57 -22.31
C SER A 10 -17.95 -5.19 -23.42
N SER A 11 -18.08 -4.67 -24.64
CA SER A 11 -17.28 -5.10 -25.79
C SER A 11 -15.79 -4.87 -25.55
N LYS A 12 -15.42 -3.71 -24.97
CA LYS A 12 -14.04 -3.38 -24.60
C LYS A 12 -13.44 -4.40 -23.63
N ALA A 13 -14.18 -4.79 -22.59
CA ALA A 13 -13.71 -5.77 -21.61
C ALA A 13 -13.48 -7.13 -22.26
N ARG A 14 -14.42 -7.55 -23.13
CA ARG A 14 -14.32 -8.80 -23.90
C ARG A 14 -13.06 -8.81 -24.79
N ASP A 15 -12.83 -7.75 -25.56
CA ASP A 15 -11.72 -7.68 -26.50
C ASP A 15 -10.37 -7.65 -25.76
N LEU A 16 -10.29 -6.95 -24.64
CA LEU A 16 -9.10 -6.90 -23.78
C LEU A 16 -8.81 -8.28 -23.14
N ALA A 17 -9.83 -8.96 -22.63
CA ALA A 17 -9.67 -10.30 -22.06
C ALA A 17 -9.15 -11.31 -23.10
N HIS A 18 -9.69 -11.27 -24.32
CA HIS A 18 -9.18 -12.11 -25.41
C HIS A 18 -7.75 -11.76 -25.81
N ALA A 19 -7.40 -10.47 -25.88
CA ALA A 19 -6.03 -10.04 -26.20
C ALA A 19 -5.03 -10.52 -25.13
N LEU A 20 -5.37 -10.40 -23.85
CA LEU A 20 -4.56 -10.88 -22.75
C LEU A 20 -4.40 -12.40 -22.78
N SER A 21 -5.50 -13.14 -22.97
CA SER A 21 -5.46 -14.60 -23.06
C SER A 21 -4.56 -15.09 -24.18
N ARG A 22 -4.62 -14.47 -25.36
CA ARG A 22 -3.69 -14.78 -26.47
C ARG A 22 -2.23 -14.50 -26.13
N ARG A 23 -1.95 -13.43 -25.39
CA ARG A 23 -0.58 -13.02 -25.05
C ARG A 23 0.03 -13.85 -23.92
N THR A 24 -0.76 -14.23 -22.93
CA THR A 24 -0.27 -14.93 -21.72
C THR A 24 -0.47 -16.44 -21.79
N GLY A 25 -1.30 -16.93 -22.71
CA GLY A 25 -1.71 -18.34 -22.76
C GLY A 25 -2.64 -18.75 -21.61
N GLN A 26 -3.07 -17.80 -20.77
CA GLN A 26 -3.96 -18.07 -19.64
C GLN A 26 -5.42 -18.05 -20.08
N PRO A 27 -6.30 -18.84 -19.43
CA PRO A 27 -7.72 -18.79 -19.71
C PRO A 27 -8.32 -17.47 -19.19
N ILE A 28 -9.39 -16.99 -19.83
CA ILE A 28 -9.99 -15.69 -19.56
C ILE A 28 -10.46 -15.56 -18.11
N ASN A 29 -11.07 -16.60 -17.54
CA ASN A 29 -11.53 -16.58 -16.15
C ASN A 29 -10.38 -16.29 -15.17
N ARG A 30 -9.24 -16.97 -15.34
CA ARG A 30 -8.06 -16.77 -14.48
C ARG A 30 -7.49 -15.36 -14.59
N LEU A 31 -7.51 -14.79 -15.80
CA LEU A 31 -7.06 -13.40 -16.00
C LEU A 31 -8.00 -12.39 -15.34
N VAL A 32 -9.31 -12.63 -15.40
CA VAL A 32 -10.31 -11.79 -14.74
C VAL A 32 -10.18 -11.90 -13.21
N GLU A 33 -10.03 -13.10 -12.68
CA GLU A 33 -9.78 -13.34 -11.25
C GLU A 33 -8.53 -12.60 -10.78
N LEU A 34 -7.38 -12.79 -11.45
CA LEU A 34 -6.13 -12.09 -11.13
C LEU A 34 -6.26 -10.56 -11.18
N ALA A 35 -6.97 -10.04 -12.18
CA ALA A 35 -7.16 -8.59 -12.32
C ALA A 35 -8.03 -8.02 -11.18
N LEU A 36 -9.09 -8.73 -10.80
CA LEU A 36 -9.96 -8.32 -9.70
C LEU A 36 -9.28 -8.43 -8.34
N GLU A 37 -8.53 -9.51 -8.11
CA GLU A 37 -7.73 -9.69 -6.89
C GLU A 37 -6.69 -8.58 -6.74
N ARG A 38 -5.97 -8.25 -7.81
CA ARG A 38 -5.00 -7.16 -7.80
C ARG A 38 -5.66 -5.82 -7.49
N TYR A 39 -6.80 -5.54 -8.11
CA TYR A 39 -7.53 -4.29 -7.87
C TYR A 39 -8.05 -4.20 -6.43
N ASP A 40 -8.53 -5.30 -5.85
CA ASP A 40 -8.91 -5.37 -4.42
C ASP A 40 -7.71 -5.11 -3.50
N GLN A 41 -6.55 -5.69 -3.80
CA GLN A 41 -5.31 -5.44 -3.04
C GLN A 41 -4.87 -3.98 -3.12
N GLU A 42 -4.92 -3.37 -4.31
CA GLU A 42 -4.60 -1.94 -4.49
C GLU A 42 -5.55 -1.06 -3.67
N LEU A 43 -6.87 -1.34 -3.70
CA LEU A 43 -7.84 -0.60 -2.88
C LEU A 43 -7.63 -0.78 -1.37
N ARG A 44 -7.27 -1.98 -0.92
CA ARG A 44 -6.97 -2.24 0.50
C ARG A 44 -5.70 -1.53 0.92
N ALA A 45 -4.65 -1.56 0.11
CA ALA A 45 -3.39 -0.87 0.41
C ALA A 45 -3.62 0.64 0.53
N ASP A 46 -4.39 1.24 -0.37
CA ASP A 46 -4.74 2.67 -0.29
C ASP A 46 -5.58 3.00 0.96
N ASN A 47 -6.42 2.07 1.42
CA ASN A 47 -7.24 2.25 2.62
C ASN A 47 -6.43 2.07 3.92
N ILE A 48 -5.40 1.22 3.89
CA ILE A 48 -4.42 1.01 4.96
C ILE A 48 -3.29 2.04 4.80
N ARG A 49 -3.64 3.31 4.67
CA ARG A 49 -2.73 4.41 4.94
C ARG A 49 -3.20 5.06 6.23
N TYR A 50 -2.69 4.56 7.35
CA TYR A 50 -3.06 5.11 8.64
C TYR A 50 -2.49 6.53 8.76
N PRO A 51 -3.14 7.42 9.52
CA PRO A 51 -2.61 8.75 9.80
C PRO A 51 -1.16 8.70 10.33
N MET A 52 -0.82 7.63 11.06
CA MET A 52 0.54 7.40 11.56
C MET A 52 1.55 7.06 10.46
N ASP A 53 1.15 6.46 9.34
CA ASP A 53 2.07 6.17 8.23
C ASP A 53 2.55 7.48 7.58
N ALA A 54 1.67 8.47 7.46
CA ALA A 54 2.06 9.80 6.99
C ALA A 54 3.00 10.52 7.99
N VAL A 55 2.79 10.32 9.29
CA VAL A 55 3.71 10.84 10.33
C VAL A 55 5.07 10.16 10.25
N TRP A 56 5.11 8.85 10.00
CA TRP A 56 6.35 8.10 9.84
C TRP A 56 7.09 8.44 8.54
N ASP A 57 6.38 8.64 7.42
CA ASP A 57 6.95 9.11 6.17
C ASP A 57 7.67 10.47 6.36
N LEU A 58 7.00 11.41 7.05
CA LEU A 58 7.55 12.73 7.39
C LEU A 58 8.77 12.62 8.31
N ALA A 59 8.69 11.79 9.36
CA ALA A 59 9.82 11.58 10.27
C ALA A 59 11.02 10.92 9.56
N ALA A 60 10.77 10.01 8.61
CA ALA A 60 11.82 9.36 7.82
C ALA A 60 12.50 10.32 6.83
N GLU A 61 11.79 11.34 6.35
CA GLU A 61 12.37 12.45 5.58
C GLU A 61 13.36 13.27 6.42
N ASP A 62 12.95 13.67 7.63
CA ASP A 62 13.81 14.45 8.52
C ASP A 62 15.03 13.68 9.01
N LEU A 63 14.88 12.38 9.32
CA LEU A 63 15.99 11.54 9.80
C LEU A 63 17.18 11.50 8.83
N ARG A 64 16.93 11.64 7.51
CA ARG A 64 17.99 11.69 6.49
C ARG A 64 18.82 12.98 6.54
N ASN A 65 18.28 14.03 7.15
CA ASN A 65 18.90 15.35 7.27
C ASN A 65 19.50 15.61 8.66
N ILE A 66 19.38 14.67 9.59
CA ILE A 66 19.94 14.79 10.94
C ILE A 66 21.45 14.53 10.89
N ALA A 67 22.23 15.48 11.42
CA ALA A 67 23.68 15.36 11.45
C ALA A 67 24.12 14.19 12.35
N PRO A 68 25.21 13.48 12.00
CA PRO A 68 25.77 12.45 12.87
C PRO A 68 26.12 13.04 14.25
N GLY A 69 25.58 12.44 15.32
CA GLY A 69 25.80 12.91 16.70
C GLY A 69 24.74 13.89 17.21
N THR A 70 23.71 14.24 16.42
CA THR A 70 22.51 14.87 16.97
C THR A 70 21.82 13.88 17.90
N THR A 71 21.76 14.21 19.19
CA THR A 71 21.07 13.42 20.20
C THR A 71 20.02 14.27 20.87
N SER A 72 18.93 13.64 21.31
CA SER A 72 17.93 14.26 22.18
C SER A 72 18.42 14.25 23.63
N ASN A 73 19.71 14.51 23.86
CA ASN A 73 20.22 14.60 25.22
C ASN A 73 19.77 15.94 25.81
N HIS A 74 18.94 15.86 26.85
CA HIS A 74 18.43 17.01 27.59
C HIS A 74 18.86 16.95 29.05
N ASP A 75 19.92 16.20 29.39
CA ASP A 75 20.46 16.10 30.75
C ASP A 75 20.74 17.49 31.36
N ASP A 76 21.06 18.49 30.54
CA ASP A 76 21.26 19.88 30.97
C ASP A 76 19.98 20.57 31.50
N PHE A 77 18.79 20.02 31.24
CA PHE A 77 17.50 20.57 31.66
C PHE A 77 16.88 19.85 32.86
N TYR A 78 17.46 18.73 33.32
CA TYR A 78 16.90 17.92 34.38
C TYR A 78 17.92 17.65 35.49
N ASP A 79 17.47 17.62 36.74
CA ASP A 79 18.29 17.23 37.89
C ASP A 79 18.54 15.72 37.91
N GLU A 80 19.31 15.25 38.91
CA GLU A 80 19.63 13.83 39.11
C GLU A 80 18.39 12.94 39.35
N ASN A 81 17.24 13.53 39.62
CA ASN A 81 15.95 12.85 39.81
C ASN A 81 15.06 12.92 38.56
N GLY A 82 15.52 13.56 37.47
CA GLY A 82 14.75 13.74 36.25
C GLY A 82 13.72 14.88 36.32
N LEU A 83 13.85 15.80 37.28
CA LEU A 83 12.96 16.96 37.42
C LEU A 83 13.56 18.19 36.74
N PRO A 84 12.76 19.05 36.09
CA PRO A 84 13.26 20.27 35.48
C PRO A 84 14.00 21.15 36.50
N ILE A 85 15.19 21.62 36.13
CA ILE A 85 16.00 22.57 36.94
C ILE A 85 15.47 24.01 36.87
#